data_AF-A0A7E4W4L9-F1
#
_entry.id   AF-A0A7E4W4L9-F1
#
_cell.length_a   1.000
_cell.length_b   1.000
_cell.length_c   1.000
_cell.angle_alpha   90.00
_cell.angle_beta   90.00
_cell.angle_gamma   90.00
#
_symmetry.space_group_name_H-M   'P 1'
#
loop_
_entity.id
_entity.type
_entity.pdbx_description
1 polymer ?
#
loop_
_entity_poly.entity_id
_entity_poly.type
_entity_poly.pdbx_seq_one_letter_code
_entity_poly.pdbx_strand_id
1 'polypeptide(L)'
;MIRPRPSNEFGSSFFTIAKVLAVVDLCGHIGSTVMFKMPLTPFFASFFKDIQPSYFWSVPYFMTNYLEFVHTMLVMLTALNRWTALILPIKYEKIWKKLIWPAIGGSFLVPFCITFQRLAVPTVTLPFSMNSSDSYVFSSEKVDWIPDGINALLFALFYIVAGVITILLNATSCVSLSLAKQNNQPNLHPKSLWQSIQRTEIGLIIVSFSDMIAMCCMIVIQLTLFWLGIRGLYYDPLYDAMYLQIPWVFDLQRFIRPFMLLFMSKSMRDAFLSTIYYHPKPTTSITTPAIFIVSSEASFRKASKISIGLSPIYHS
;
A
#
# COMPACT_ATOMS: atom_id res chain seq x y z
N MET A 1 -1.54 -42.82 0.69
CA MET A 1 -1.56 -41.39 1.06
C MET A 1 -1.58 -40.54 -0.21
N ILE A 2 -2.71 -39.92 -0.53
CA ILE A 2 -2.81 -39.00 -1.67
C ILE A 2 -2.32 -37.63 -1.16
N ARG A 3 -1.11 -37.20 -1.57
CA ARG A 3 -0.69 -35.81 -1.33
C ARG A 3 -1.68 -34.91 -2.06
N PRO A 4 -2.34 -33.94 -1.38
CA PRO A 4 -3.12 -32.93 -2.09
C PRO A 4 -2.19 -32.26 -3.10
N ARG A 5 -2.60 -32.23 -4.38
CA ARG A 5 -1.90 -31.44 -5.40
C ARG A 5 -1.76 -30.02 -4.86
N PRO A 6 -0.59 -29.38 -4.97
CA PRO A 6 -0.45 -27.97 -4.59
C PRO A 6 -1.51 -27.21 -5.38
N SER A 7 -2.53 -26.71 -4.67
CA SER A 7 -3.49 -25.79 -5.24
C SER A 7 -2.72 -24.61 -5.81
N ASN A 8 -3.23 -24.04 -6.90
CA ASN A 8 -2.61 -22.91 -7.57
C ASN A 8 -2.79 -21.63 -6.72
N GLU A 9 -2.16 -21.58 -5.54
CA GLU A 9 -2.29 -20.53 -4.50
C GLU A 9 -1.86 -19.16 -5.05
N PHE A 10 -0.94 -19.17 -6.02
CA PHE A 10 -0.51 -17.99 -6.78
C PHE A 10 -1.54 -17.45 -7.78
N GLY A 11 -2.65 -18.17 -8.00
CA GLY A 11 -3.79 -17.74 -8.81
C GLY A 11 -4.87 -16.99 -8.02
N SER A 12 -4.69 -16.78 -6.71
CA SER A 12 -5.67 -16.08 -5.89
C SER A 12 -5.78 -14.59 -6.26
N SER A 13 -6.98 -14.01 -6.06
CA SER A 13 -7.19 -12.58 -6.30
C SER A 13 -6.31 -11.71 -5.40
N PHE A 14 -6.08 -12.14 -4.15
CA PHE A 14 -5.15 -11.49 -3.23
C PHE A 14 -3.74 -11.38 -3.84
N PHE A 15 -3.19 -12.50 -4.34
CA PHE A 15 -1.86 -12.51 -4.94
C PHE A 15 -1.79 -11.68 -6.23
N THR A 16 -2.90 -11.61 -6.98
CA THR A 16 -3.01 -10.74 -8.15
C THR A 16 -2.89 -9.26 -7.76
N ILE A 17 -3.62 -8.80 -6.73
CA ILE A 17 -3.51 -7.43 -6.22
C ILE A 17 -2.11 -7.16 -5.70
N ALA A 18 -1.54 -8.09 -4.93
CA ALA A 18 -0.20 -7.96 -4.36
C ALA A 18 0.90 -7.81 -5.42
N LYS A 19 0.80 -8.53 -6.56
CA LYS A 19 1.72 -8.36 -7.70
C LYS A 19 1.63 -6.95 -8.28
N VAL A 20 0.41 -6.47 -8.54
CA VAL A 20 0.20 -5.14 -9.12
C VAL A 20 0.72 -4.07 -8.15
N LEU A 21 0.43 -4.21 -6.86
CA LEU A 21 0.96 -3.34 -5.82
C LEU A 21 2.49 -3.32 -5.81
N ALA A 22 3.15 -4.49 -5.85
CA ALA A 22 4.61 -4.56 -5.88
C ALA A 22 5.22 -3.86 -7.10
N VAL A 23 4.60 -3.97 -8.28
CA VAL A 23 5.04 -3.26 -9.48
C VAL A 23 4.85 -1.75 -9.32
N VAL A 24 3.69 -1.31 -8.81
CA VAL A 24 3.41 0.11 -8.54
C VAL A 24 4.40 0.68 -7.53
N ASP A 25 4.73 -0.06 -6.47
CA ASP A 25 5.69 0.34 -5.44
C ASP A 25 7.09 0.51 -6.02
N LEU A 26 7.52 -0.44 -6.86
CA LEU A 26 8.81 -0.37 -7.53
C LEU A 26 8.89 0.84 -8.47
N CYS A 27 7.88 1.02 -9.33
CA CYS A 27 7.82 2.15 -10.24
C CYS A 27 7.75 3.49 -9.49
N GLY A 28 6.96 3.58 -8.43
CA GLY A 28 6.84 4.76 -7.58
C GLY A 28 8.14 5.09 -6.85
N HIS A 29 8.86 4.07 -6.38
CA HIS A 29 10.18 4.24 -5.76
C HIS A 29 11.20 4.79 -6.75
N ILE A 30 11.29 4.20 -7.95
CA ILE A 30 12.17 4.70 -9.02
C ILE A 30 11.80 6.14 -9.36
N GLY A 31 10.52 6.42 -9.60
CA GLY A 31 10.03 7.77 -9.92
C GLY A 31 10.37 8.79 -8.83
N SER A 32 10.10 8.49 -7.57
CA SER A 32 10.41 9.39 -6.45
C SER A 32 11.91 9.59 -6.26
N THR A 33 12.72 8.58 -6.57
CA THR A 33 14.17 8.70 -6.50
C THR A 33 14.67 9.68 -7.57
N VAL A 34 14.20 9.54 -8.81
CA VAL A 34 14.59 10.42 -9.93
C VAL A 34 14.04 11.84 -9.75
N MET A 35 12.77 11.98 -9.37
CA MET A 35 12.09 13.28 -9.35
C MET A 35 12.23 14.04 -8.03
N PHE A 36 12.51 13.38 -6.90
CA PHE A 36 12.60 14.07 -5.61
C PHE A 36 13.94 13.90 -4.91
N LYS A 37 14.66 12.78 -5.09
CA LYS A 37 15.94 12.57 -4.38
C LYS A 37 17.15 13.04 -5.17
N MET A 38 17.29 12.63 -6.42
CA MET A 38 18.44 12.98 -7.25
C MET A 38 18.64 14.51 -7.37
N PRO A 39 17.59 15.34 -7.56
CA PRO A 39 17.74 16.79 -7.64
C PRO A 39 18.28 17.44 -6.36
N LEU A 40 18.10 16.79 -5.21
CA LEU A 40 18.59 17.23 -3.91
C LEU A 40 20.01 16.72 -3.60
N THR A 41 20.58 15.89 -4.47
CA THR A 41 21.95 15.39 -4.28
C THR A 41 22.93 16.20 -5.12
N PRO A 42 24.03 16.73 -4.53
CA PRO A 42 24.98 17.58 -5.26
C PRO A 42 25.55 16.93 -6.52
N PHE A 43 25.72 15.60 -6.51
CA PHE A 43 26.25 14.84 -7.64
C PHE A 43 25.38 14.94 -8.90
N PHE A 44 24.05 14.95 -8.75
CA PHE A 44 23.13 15.04 -9.88
C PHE A 44 22.57 16.45 -10.09
N ALA A 45 22.77 17.37 -9.15
CA ALA A 45 22.20 18.71 -9.21
C ALA A 45 22.59 19.49 -10.48
N SER A 46 23.84 19.35 -10.95
CA SER A 46 24.29 19.99 -12.19
C SER A 46 23.47 19.58 -13.42
N PHE A 47 23.01 18.33 -13.48
CA PHE A 47 22.13 17.85 -14.54
C PHE A 47 20.75 18.52 -14.49
N PHE A 48 20.22 18.77 -13.30
CA PHE A 48 18.90 19.39 -13.13
C PHE A 48 18.90 20.92 -13.28
N LYS A 49 20.07 21.55 -13.21
CA LYS A 49 20.23 23.01 -13.37
C LYS A 49 19.77 23.51 -14.74
N ASP A 50 20.13 22.80 -15.79
CA ASP A 50 19.95 23.24 -17.17
C ASP A 50 18.61 22.77 -17.78
N ILE A 51 17.76 22.15 -16.97
CA ILE A 51 16.44 21.68 -17.42
C ILE A 51 15.51 22.88 -17.60
N GLN A 52 15.14 23.12 -18.85
CA GLN A 52 14.13 24.12 -19.19
C GLN A 52 12.72 23.58 -18.91
N PRO A 53 11.75 24.48 -18.60
CA PRO A 53 10.34 24.13 -18.51
C PRO A 53 9.88 23.27 -19.69
N SER A 54 9.39 22.05 -19.42
CA SER A 54 9.05 21.12 -20.49
C SER A 54 7.96 20.13 -20.09
N TYR A 55 7.06 19.86 -21.03
CA TYR A 55 6.07 18.79 -20.93
C TYR A 55 6.72 17.39 -20.86
N PHE A 56 7.96 17.26 -21.35
CA PHE A 56 8.72 16.01 -21.21
C PHE A 56 8.89 15.64 -19.73
N TRP A 57 9.23 16.62 -18.88
CA TRP A 57 9.40 16.41 -17.43
C TRP A 57 8.07 16.35 -16.67
N SER A 58 6.99 16.86 -17.25
CA SER A 58 5.63 16.71 -16.69
C SER A 58 5.17 15.26 -16.63
N VAL A 59 5.56 14.40 -17.59
CA VAL A 59 5.20 12.99 -17.57
C VAL A 59 5.78 12.24 -16.37
N PRO A 60 7.11 12.20 -16.12
CA PRO A 60 7.66 11.51 -14.96
C PRO A 60 7.24 12.17 -13.63
N TYR A 61 7.05 13.50 -13.61
CA TYR A 61 6.53 14.21 -12.44
C TYR A 61 5.10 13.78 -12.09
N PHE A 62 4.22 13.78 -13.10
CA PHE A 62 2.86 13.26 -13.01
C PHE A 62 2.89 11.80 -12.55
N MET A 63 3.66 10.93 -13.22
CA MET A 63 3.69 9.50 -12.93
C MET A 63 4.12 9.22 -11.49
N THR A 64 5.11 9.96 -10.98
CA THR A 64 5.59 9.79 -9.60
C THR A 64 4.49 10.10 -8.59
N ASN A 65 3.76 11.20 -8.78
CA ASN A 65 2.65 11.56 -7.90
C ASN A 65 1.48 10.60 -8.08
N TYR A 66 1.09 10.31 -9.32
CA TYR A 66 0.02 9.40 -9.69
C TYR A 66 0.18 8.01 -9.06
N LEU A 67 1.37 7.41 -9.16
CA LEU A 67 1.62 6.08 -8.63
C LEU A 67 1.49 6.02 -7.10
N GLU A 68 1.67 7.12 -6.38
CA GLU A 68 1.44 7.18 -4.94
C GLU A 68 -0.06 7.08 -4.57
N PHE A 69 -0.91 7.77 -5.34
CA PHE A 69 -2.35 7.64 -5.22
C PHE A 69 -2.82 6.23 -5.59
N VAL A 70 -2.23 5.64 -6.65
CA VAL A 70 -2.51 4.25 -7.04
C VAL A 70 -2.08 3.27 -5.95
N HIS A 71 -0.89 3.44 -5.36
CA HIS A 71 -0.43 2.65 -4.20
C HIS A 71 -1.50 2.65 -3.11
N THR A 72 -1.94 3.84 -2.69
CA THR A 72 -2.94 4.00 -1.64
C THR A 72 -4.27 3.32 -1.99
N MET A 73 -4.74 3.42 -3.24
CA MET A 73 -5.94 2.71 -3.70
C MET A 73 -5.77 1.18 -3.67
N LEU A 74 -4.63 0.67 -4.10
CA LEU A 74 -4.36 -0.79 -4.14
C LEU A 74 -4.22 -1.37 -2.73
N VAL A 75 -3.70 -0.59 -1.80
CA VAL A 75 -3.67 -0.93 -0.37
C VAL A 75 -5.09 -1.07 0.18
N MET A 76 -5.93 -0.07 -0.06
CA MET A 76 -7.33 -0.10 0.37
C MET A 76 -8.06 -1.29 -0.28
N LEU A 77 -7.80 -1.54 -1.57
CA LEU A 77 -8.35 -2.69 -2.27
C LEU A 77 -7.88 -4.03 -1.68
N THR A 78 -6.62 -4.11 -1.25
CA THR A 78 -6.07 -5.28 -0.56
C THR A 78 -6.78 -5.51 0.77
N ALA A 79 -7.01 -4.47 1.57
CA ALA A 79 -7.77 -4.54 2.81
C ALA A 79 -9.21 -5.00 2.55
N LEU A 80 -9.87 -4.48 1.52
CA LEU A 80 -11.23 -4.88 1.13
C LEU A 80 -11.28 -6.34 0.66
N ASN A 81 -10.30 -6.78 -0.14
CA ASN A 81 -10.19 -8.17 -0.58
C ASN A 81 -10.07 -9.12 0.61
N ARG A 82 -9.25 -8.78 1.60
CA ARG A 82 -9.13 -9.58 2.82
C ARG A 82 -10.39 -9.56 3.67
N TRP A 83 -10.95 -8.38 3.89
CA TRP A 83 -12.19 -8.22 4.63
C TRP A 83 -13.31 -9.07 4.04
N THR A 84 -13.50 -9.03 2.72
CA THR A 84 -14.50 -9.88 2.05
C THR A 84 -14.20 -11.38 2.17
N ALA A 85 -12.93 -11.80 2.19
CA ALA A 85 -12.56 -13.20 2.43
C ALA A 85 -12.97 -13.68 3.83
N LEU A 86 -12.87 -12.80 4.83
CA LEU A 86 -13.19 -13.11 6.22
C LEU A 86 -14.70 -13.03 6.51
N ILE A 87 -15.37 -12.00 6.01
CA ILE A 87 -16.79 -11.76 6.29
C ILE A 87 -17.71 -12.60 5.38
N LEU A 88 -17.33 -12.80 4.12
CA LEU A 88 -18.17 -13.46 3.11
C LEU A 88 -17.45 -14.65 2.44
N PRO A 89 -16.94 -15.63 3.22
CA PRO A 89 -16.10 -16.71 2.68
C PRO A 89 -16.78 -17.53 1.57
N ILE A 90 -18.11 -17.76 1.68
CA ILE A 90 -18.89 -18.54 0.71
C ILE A 90 -19.02 -17.81 -0.65
N LYS A 91 -19.08 -16.47 -0.62
CA LYS A 91 -19.28 -15.65 -1.82
C LYS A 91 -17.98 -15.07 -2.37
N TYR A 92 -16.91 -15.10 -1.58
CA TYR A 92 -15.61 -14.50 -1.90
C TYR A 92 -15.12 -14.85 -3.31
N GLU A 93 -15.02 -16.13 -3.65
CA GLU A 93 -14.52 -16.59 -4.95
C GLU A 93 -15.39 -16.06 -6.11
N LYS A 94 -16.71 -16.08 -5.94
CA LYS A 94 -17.67 -15.60 -6.97
C LYS A 94 -17.57 -14.09 -7.18
N ILE A 95 -17.38 -13.33 -6.11
CA ILE A 95 -17.24 -11.86 -6.12
C ILE A 95 -15.94 -11.50 -6.85
N TRP A 96 -14.80 -12.01 -6.39
CA TRP A 96 -13.49 -11.58 -6.89
C TRP A 96 -13.14 -12.12 -8.26
N LYS A 97 -13.66 -13.29 -8.66
CA LYS A 97 -13.49 -13.78 -10.03
C LYS A 97 -14.03 -12.81 -11.08
N LYS A 98 -15.07 -12.04 -10.74
CA LYS A 98 -15.67 -11.03 -11.64
C LYS A 98 -15.11 -9.62 -11.42
N LEU A 99 -14.84 -9.26 -10.17
CA LEU A 99 -14.53 -7.87 -9.80
C LEU A 99 -13.04 -7.54 -9.75
N ILE A 100 -12.13 -8.52 -9.76
CA ILE A 100 -10.69 -8.26 -9.58
C ILE A 100 -10.14 -7.24 -10.59
N TRP A 101 -10.38 -7.44 -11.89
CA TRP A 101 -9.86 -6.56 -12.94
C TRP A 101 -10.56 -5.19 -12.98
N PRO A 102 -11.90 -5.10 -12.90
CA PRO A 102 -12.57 -3.80 -12.75
C PRO A 102 -12.11 -3.03 -11.52
N ALA A 103 -11.90 -3.70 -10.39
CA ALA A 103 -11.45 -3.04 -9.16
C ALA A 103 -10.02 -2.53 -9.29
N ILE A 104 -9.11 -3.32 -9.89
CA ILE A 104 -7.75 -2.86 -10.22
C ILE A 104 -7.84 -1.66 -11.19
N GLY A 105 -8.63 -1.74 -12.27
CA GLY A 105 -8.80 -0.61 -13.20
C GLY A 105 -9.32 0.66 -12.50
N GLY A 106 -10.29 0.51 -11.60
CA GLY A 106 -10.81 1.61 -10.77
C GLY A 106 -9.75 2.23 -9.85
N SER A 107 -8.86 1.41 -9.28
CA SER A 107 -7.71 1.87 -8.48
C SER A 107 -6.72 2.70 -9.28
N PHE A 108 -6.68 2.59 -10.61
CA PHE A 108 -5.86 3.43 -11.49
C PHE A 108 -6.63 4.66 -11.99
N LEU A 109 -7.93 4.54 -12.23
CA LEU A 109 -8.74 5.62 -12.78
C LEU A 109 -8.98 6.76 -11.77
N VAL A 110 -9.27 6.44 -10.50
CA VAL A 110 -9.55 7.47 -9.48
C VAL A 110 -8.33 8.38 -9.24
N PRO A 111 -7.11 7.85 -9.02
CA PRO A 111 -5.90 8.64 -8.97
C PRO A 111 -5.67 9.54 -10.19
N PHE A 112 -6.02 9.05 -11.39
CA PHE A 112 -5.80 9.79 -12.63
C PHE A 112 -6.62 11.08 -12.62
N CYS A 113 -7.89 11.01 -12.21
CA CYS A 113 -8.76 12.18 -12.07
C CYS A 113 -8.24 13.22 -11.05
N ILE A 114 -7.41 12.80 -10.10
CA ILE A 114 -6.85 13.68 -9.06
C ILE A 114 -5.54 14.34 -9.54
N THR A 115 -4.80 13.70 -10.44
CA THR A 115 -3.44 14.12 -10.80
C THR A 115 -3.27 14.56 -12.26
N PHE A 116 -4.23 14.30 -13.17
CA PHE A 116 -4.09 14.55 -14.61
C PHE A 116 -3.71 16.00 -14.95
N GLN A 117 -4.10 16.96 -14.13
CA GLN A 117 -3.76 18.37 -14.31
C GLN A 117 -2.26 18.64 -14.31
N ARG A 118 -1.44 17.78 -13.67
CA ARG A 118 0.02 17.88 -13.72
C ARG A 118 0.60 17.59 -15.11
N LEU A 119 -0.16 16.94 -15.99
CA LEU A 119 0.21 16.78 -17.41
C LEU A 119 -0.12 18.02 -18.24
N ALA A 120 -1.05 18.84 -17.78
CA ALA A 120 -1.54 20.00 -18.53
C ALA A 120 -0.61 21.21 -18.45
N VAL A 121 0.44 21.15 -17.62
CA VAL A 121 1.33 22.27 -17.35
C VAL A 121 2.79 21.80 -17.42
N PRO A 122 3.72 22.61 -17.98
CA PRO A 122 5.14 22.29 -17.96
C PRO A 122 5.67 22.19 -16.53
N THR A 123 6.52 21.19 -16.31
CA THR A 123 7.25 21.06 -15.05
C THR A 123 8.55 21.86 -15.16
N VAL A 124 8.85 22.61 -14.11
CA VAL A 124 10.01 23.48 -13.98
C VAL A 124 10.92 22.98 -12.86
N THR A 125 12.23 23.15 -13.03
CA THR A 125 13.22 22.94 -11.98
C THR A 125 13.61 24.29 -11.39
N LEU A 126 13.42 24.45 -10.09
CA LEU A 126 13.77 25.67 -9.37
C LEU A 126 15.02 25.43 -8.52
N PRO A 127 15.96 26.39 -8.43
CA PRO A 127 17.07 26.30 -7.51
C PRO A 127 16.55 26.27 -6.06
N PHE A 128 17.11 25.39 -5.25
CA PHE A 128 16.75 25.22 -3.85
C PHE A 128 17.52 26.23 -2.99
N SER A 129 16.81 27.01 -2.16
CA SER A 129 17.29 28.33 -1.68
C SER A 129 18.23 28.31 -0.46
N MET A 130 18.53 27.14 0.13
CA MET A 130 19.43 27.07 1.27
C MET A 130 20.91 27.09 0.85
N ASN A 131 21.46 28.30 0.66
CA ASN A 131 22.90 28.64 0.64
C ASN A 131 23.82 27.82 -0.28
N SER A 132 23.27 26.98 -1.15
CA SER A 132 24.03 26.12 -2.07
C SER A 132 23.32 26.14 -3.41
N SER A 133 24.05 26.48 -4.47
CA SER A 133 23.61 26.45 -5.87
C SER A 133 23.39 25.03 -6.42
N ASP A 134 23.38 24.04 -5.53
CA ASP A 134 23.72 22.65 -5.82
C ASP A 134 22.55 21.72 -5.50
N SER A 135 21.32 22.26 -5.46
CA SER A 135 20.11 21.47 -5.29
C SER A 135 18.96 22.12 -6.05
N TYR A 136 18.11 21.28 -6.61
CA TYR A 136 16.97 21.70 -7.43
C TYR A 136 15.71 20.97 -6.98
N VAL A 137 14.57 21.61 -7.21
CA VAL A 137 13.26 21.04 -6.91
C VAL A 137 12.36 21.09 -8.13
N PHE A 138 11.63 20.00 -8.36
CA PHE A 138 10.61 19.98 -9.39
C PHE A 138 9.32 20.59 -8.86
N SER A 139 8.82 21.56 -9.61
CA SER A 139 7.53 22.20 -9.40
C SER A 139 6.75 22.22 -10.71
N SER A 140 5.43 22.28 -10.63
CA SER A 140 4.57 22.53 -11.78
C SER A 140 3.94 23.90 -11.61
N GLU A 141 3.82 24.67 -12.68
CA GLU A 141 3.08 25.93 -12.62
C GLU A 141 1.60 25.69 -12.26
N LYS A 142 0.92 26.76 -11.88
CA LYS A 142 -0.51 26.69 -11.62
C LYS A 142 -1.27 26.49 -12.93
N VAL A 143 -2.33 25.71 -12.85
CA VAL A 143 -3.28 25.53 -13.95
C VAL A 143 -4.39 26.57 -13.80
N ASP A 144 -4.58 27.44 -14.79
CA ASP A 144 -5.53 28.58 -14.68
C ASP A 144 -7.00 28.15 -14.46
N TRP A 145 -7.41 27.00 -15.01
CA TRP A 145 -8.78 26.50 -14.89
C TRP A 145 -9.06 25.75 -13.58
N ILE A 146 -8.05 25.53 -12.73
CA ILE A 146 -8.24 24.93 -11.41
C ILE A 146 -8.15 26.03 -10.34
N PRO A 147 -9.22 26.25 -9.56
CA PRO A 147 -9.18 27.15 -8.42
C PRO A 147 -8.08 26.79 -7.43
N ASP A 148 -7.46 27.81 -6.84
CA ASP A 148 -6.40 27.64 -5.87
C ASP A 148 -6.85 26.74 -4.72
N GLY A 149 -6.07 25.69 -4.46
CA GLY A 149 -6.21 24.86 -3.28
C GLY A 149 -7.17 23.71 -3.42
N ILE A 150 -7.96 23.66 -4.50
CA ILE A 150 -8.78 22.47 -4.79
C ILE A 150 -7.91 21.23 -4.90
N ASN A 151 -6.76 21.31 -5.58
CA ASN A 151 -5.84 20.17 -5.66
C ASN A 151 -5.33 19.74 -4.29
N ALA A 152 -4.81 20.68 -3.48
CA ALA A 152 -4.30 20.35 -2.15
C ALA A 152 -5.39 19.75 -1.24
N LEU A 153 -6.63 20.27 -1.33
CA LEU A 153 -7.78 19.74 -0.63
C LEU A 153 -8.17 18.34 -1.12
N LEU A 154 -8.23 18.10 -2.43
CA LEU A 154 -8.54 16.79 -3.01
C LEU A 154 -7.48 15.75 -2.61
N PHE A 155 -6.21 16.14 -2.61
CA PHE A 155 -5.10 15.31 -2.14
C PHE A 155 -5.32 14.93 -0.66
N ALA A 156 -5.61 15.91 0.19
CA ALA A 156 -5.85 15.69 1.62
C ALA A 156 -7.06 14.78 1.88
N LEU A 157 -8.19 15.09 1.25
CA LEU A 157 -9.43 14.31 1.36
C LEU A 157 -9.23 12.87 0.90
N PHE A 158 -8.52 12.67 -0.22
CA PHE A 158 -8.23 11.33 -0.73
C PHE A 158 -7.47 10.49 0.31
N TYR A 159 -6.37 11.01 0.86
CA TYR A 159 -5.57 10.27 1.84
C TYR A 159 -6.34 9.97 3.13
N ILE A 160 -7.11 10.95 3.64
CA ILE A 160 -7.93 10.77 4.84
C ILE A 160 -8.98 9.68 4.60
N VAL A 161 -9.73 9.77 3.50
CA VAL A 161 -10.80 8.82 3.18
C VAL A 161 -10.24 7.42 2.97
N ALA A 162 -9.19 7.28 2.16
CA ALA A 162 -8.58 5.97 1.87
C ALA A 162 -7.97 5.34 3.14
N GLY A 163 -7.28 6.14 3.96
CA GLY A 163 -6.72 5.67 5.22
C GLY A 163 -7.80 5.24 6.22
N VAL A 164 -8.85 6.04 6.40
CA VAL A 164 -9.94 5.74 7.35
C VAL A 164 -10.66 4.47 6.94
N ILE A 165 -10.99 4.33 5.64
CA ILE A 165 -11.61 3.11 5.11
C ILE A 165 -10.71 1.90 5.37
N THR A 166 -9.41 2.01 5.10
CA THR A 166 -8.45 0.91 5.31
C THR A 166 -8.39 0.48 6.78
N ILE A 167 -8.33 1.43 7.71
CA ILE A 167 -8.34 1.15 9.15
C ILE A 167 -9.65 0.47 9.55
N LEU A 168 -10.80 0.97 9.09
CA LEU A 168 -12.11 0.39 9.41
C LEU A 168 -12.24 -1.05 8.87
N LEU A 169 -11.77 -1.33 7.66
CA LEU A 169 -11.77 -2.67 7.08
C LEU A 169 -10.90 -3.65 7.89
N ASN A 170 -9.72 -3.21 8.33
CA ASN A 170 -8.84 -4.05 9.13
C ASN A 170 -9.35 -4.23 10.57
N ALA A 171 -9.91 -3.19 11.19
CA ALA A 171 -10.52 -3.26 12.51
C ALA A 171 -11.72 -4.22 12.53
N THR A 172 -12.63 -4.08 11.56
CA THR A 172 -13.80 -4.97 11.43
C THR A 172 -13.37 -6.41 11.15
N SER A 173 -12.36 -6.64 10.31
CA SER A 173 -11.78 -7.97 10.09
C SER A 173 -11.30 -8.63 11.40
N CYS A 174 -10.58 -7.87 12.24
CA CYS A 174 -10.10 -8.35 13.53
C CYS A 174 -11.24 -8.65 14.52
N VAL A 175 -12.26 -7.79 14.57
CA VAL A 175 -13.45 -8.03 15.42
C VAL A 175 -14.19 -9.29 14.97
N SER A 176 -14.44 -9.44 13.67
CA SER A 176 -15.15 -10.60 13.13
C SER A 176 -14.41 -11.92 13.38
N LEU A 177 -13.08 -11.92 13.30
CA LEU A 177 -12.28 -13.08 13.68
C LEU A 177 -12.35 -13.39 15.18
N SER A 178 -12.39 -12.37 16.02
CA SER A 178 -12.53 -12.52 17.47
C SER A 178 -13.90 -13.11 17.84
N LEU A 179 -14.98 -12.67 17.17
CA LEU A 179 -16.32 -13.23 17.33
C LEU A 179 -16.43 -14.66 16.79
N ALA A 180 -15.82 -14.95 15.64
CA ALA A 180 -15.80 -16.29 15.06
C ALA A 180 -15.10 -17.31 15.96
N LYS A 181 -14.07 -16.87 16.71
CA LYS A 181 -13.38 -17.69 17.72
C LYS A 181 -14.28 -18.03 18.92
N GLN A 182 -15.17 -17.12 19.32
CA GLN A 182 -16.10 -17.34 20.42
C GLN A 182 -17.22 -18.31 20.06
N ASN A 183 -17.74 -18.21 18.82
CA ASN A 183 -18.88 -19.03 18.39
C ASN A 183 -18.51 -20.44 17.92
N ASN A 184 -17.27 -20.67 17.47
CA ASN A 184 -16.84 -21.99 17.03
C ASN A 184 -16.23 -22.80 18.18
N GLN A 185 -16.75 -24.00 18.40
CA GLN A 185 -16.35 -24.88 19.49
C GLN A 185 -14.81 -25.14 19.52
N PRO A 186 -14.19 -25.14 20.72
CA PRO A 186 -12.73 -25.15 20.92
C PRO A 186 -11.98 -26.40 20.41
N ASN A 187 -12.68 -27.40 19.87
CA ASN A 187 -12.12 -28.73 19.60
C ASN A 187 -11.67 -28.95 18.14
N LEU A 188 -12.00 -28.06 17.20
CA LEU A 188 -11.78 -28.31 15.76
C LEU A 188 -10.48 -27.73 15.18
N HIS A 189 -9.82 -26.78 15.86
CA HIS A 189 -8.59 -26.18 15.36
C HIS A 189 -7.52 -26.06 16.46
N PRO A 190 -6.23 -26.30 16.14
CA PRO A 190 -5.15 -26.14 17.10
C PRO A 190 -5.09 -24.69 17.56
N LYS A 191 -5.04 -24.46 18.89
CA LYS A 191 -4.97 -23.13 19.51
C LYS A 191 -3.87 -22.23 18.90
N SER A 192 -2.79 -22.82 18.39
CA SER A 192 -1.68 -22.12 17.75
C SER A 192 -2.06 -21.42 16.43
N LEU A 193 -2.94 -22.00 15.62
CA LEU A 193 -3.33 -21.42 14.32
C LEU A 193 -4.13 -20.13 14.52
N TRP A 194 -5.12 -20.18 15.42
CA TRP A 194 -5.95 -19.00 15.75
C TRP A 194 -5.14 -17.85 16.34
N GLN A 195 -4.19 -18.17 17.22
CA GLN A 195 -3.27 -17.17 17.77
C GLN A 195 -2.40 -16.54 16.68
N SER A 196 -1.94 -17.33 15.70
CA SER A 196 -1.17 -16.82 14.58
C SER A 196 -2.00 -15.87 13.71
N ILE A 197 -3.22 -16.26 13.34
CA ILE A 197 -4.13 -15.42 12.54
C ILE A 197 -4.43 -14.11 13.27
N GLN A 198 -4.78 -14.18 14.56
CA GLN A 198 -5.09 -12.99 15.35
C GLN A 198 -3.89 -12.03 15.45
N ARG A 199 -2.67 -12.54 15.62
CA ARG A 199 -1.44 -11.72 15.63
C ARG A 199 -1.21 -11.05 14.27
N THR A 200 -1.44 -11.76 13.17
CA THR A 200 -1.32 -11.18 11.83
C THR A 200 -2.30 -10.03 11.64
N GLU A 201 -3.56 -10.19 12.03
CA GLU A 201 -4.60 -9.15 11.89
C GLU A 201 -4.36 -7.93 12.77
N ILE A 202 -3.98 -8.12 14.03
CA ILE A 202 -3.54 -7.02 14.90
C ILE A 202 -2.37 -6.30 14.23
N GLY A 203 -1.45 -7.04 13.63
CA GLY A 203 -0.32 -6.43 12.94
C GLY A 203 -0.68 -5.57 11.75
N LEU A 204 -1.72 -5.95 11.01
CA LEU A 204 -2.18 -5.16 9.88
C LEU A 204 -2.90 -3.90 10.29
N ILE A 205 -3.60 -3.95 11.43
CA ILE A 205 -4.14 -2.73 12.05
C ILE A 205 -2.99 -1.79 12.39
N ILE A 206 -1.94 -2.27 13.05
CA ILE A 206 -0.77 -1.43 13.40
C ILE A 206 -0.12 -0.88 12.12
N VAL A 207 0.11 -1.72 11.09
CA VAL A 207 0.61 -1.27 9.78
C VAL A 207 -0.28 -0.19 9.18
N SER A 208 -1.60 -0.33 9.24
CA SER A 208 -2.53 0.67 8.68
C SER A 208 -2.51 1.99 9.44
N PHE A 209 -2.37 1.96 10.77
CA PHE A 209 -2.19 3.17 11.56
C PHE A 209 -0.86 3.85 11.24
N SER A 210 0.20 3.06 11.11
CA SER A 210 1.51 3.53 10.70
C SER A 210 1.49 4.19 9.31
N ASP A 211 0.81 3.57 8.34
CA ASP A 211 0.59 4.16 7.01
C ASP A 211 -0.21 5.47 7.09
N MET A 212 -1.27 5.51 7.91
CA MET A 212 -2.08 6.70 8.13
C MET A 212 -1.25 7.85 8.70
N ILE A 213 -0.36 7.58 9.66
CA ILE A 213 0.53 8.61 10.21
C ILE A 213 1.42 9.19 9.10
N ALA A 214 2.00 8.33 8.26
CA ALA A 214 2.82 8.79 7.14
C ALA A 214 2.00 9.57 6.10
N MET A 215 0.77 9.16 5.81
CA MET A 215 -0.18 9.93 4.99
C MET A 215 -0.50 11.29 5.60
N CYS A 216 -0.75 11.39 6.91
CA CYS A 216 -0.98 12.66 7.61
C CYS A 216 0.24 13.59 7.48
N CYS A 217 1.46 13.07 7.63
CA CYS A 217 2.68 13.86 7.37
C CYS A 217 2.71 14.39 5.93
N MET A 218 2.36 13.56 4.95
CA MET A 218 2.30 13.99 3.54
C MET A 218 1.25 15.07 3.31
N ILE A 219 0.07 14.96 3.94
CA ILE A 219 -0.98 15.99 3.88
C ILE A 219 -0.47 17.31 4.45
N VAL A 220 0.16 17.29 5.62
CA VAL A 220 0.71 18.51 6.26
C VAL A 220 1.75 19.16 5.36
N ILE A 221 2.68 18.38 4.80
CA ILE A 221 3.70 18.88 3.88
C ILE A 221 3.04 19.53 2.65
N GLN A 222 2.12 18.82 2.00
CA GLN A 222 1.46 19.31 0.77
C GLN A 222 0.61 20.55 1.02
N LEU A 223 -0.15 20.60 2.12
CA LEU A 223 -0.94 21.79 2.50
C LEU A 223 -0.03 22.98 2.82
N THR A 224 1.10 22.74 3.50
CA THR A 224 2.05 23.80 3.85
C THR A 224 2.74 24.35 2.60
N LEU A 225 3.24 23.48 1.72
CA LEU A 225 3.85 23.89 0.45
C LEU A 225 2.87 24.64 -0.44
N PHE A 226 1.62 24.19 -0.49
CA PHE A 226 0.56 24.86 -1.21
C PHE A 226 0.28 26.27 -0.64
N TRP A 227 0.14 26.37 0.68
CA TRP A 227 -0.13 27.65 1.36
C TRP A 227 1.01 28.66 1.18
N LEU A 228 2.27 28.21 1.31
CA LEU A 228 3.45 29.02 1.05
C LEU A 228 3.53 29.44 -0.43
N GLY A 229 3.18 28.52 -1.34
CA GLY A 229 3.15 28.79 -2.78
C GLY A 229 2.17 29.89 -3.17
N ILE A 230 0.94 29.89 -2.62
CA ILE A 230 -0.03 30.97 -2.85
C ILE A 230 0.54 32.32 -2.38
N ARG A 231 1.26 32.33 -1.25
CA ARG A 231 1.85 33.55 -0.70
C ARG A 231 3.10 34.02 -1.46
N GLY A 232 3.54 33.29 -2.48
CA GLY A 232 4.78 33.59 -3.20
C GLY A 232 6.04 33.36 -2.37
N LEU A 233 5.94 32.60 -1.26
CA LEU A 233 7.02 32.36 -0.30
C LEU A 233 7.87 31.15 -0.69
N TYR A 234 8.28 31.07 -1.96
CA TYR A 234 9.09 29.96 -2.48
C TYR A 234 10.52 29.94 -1.94
N TYR A 235 11.02 31.10 -1.46
CA TYR A 235 12.36 31.25 -0.88
C TYR A 235 12.34 31.23 0.66
N ASP A 236 11.21 30.88 1.26
CA ASP A 236 11.10 30.76 2.71
C ASP A 236 11.81 29.47 3.18
N PRO A 237 12.68 29.52 4.21
CA PRO A 237 13.32 28.33 4.78
C PRO A 237 12.34 27.22 5.17
N LEU A 238 11.09 27.56 5.51
CA LEU A 238 10.04 26.60 5.79
C LEU A 238 9.60 25.84 4.52
N TYR A 239 9.51 26.51 3.37
CA TYR A 239 9.18 25.86 2.09
C TYR A 239 10.23 24.80 1.77
N ASP A 240 11.50 25.19 1.89
CA ASP A 240 12.65 24.33 1.68
C ASP A 240 12.64 23.14 2.65
N ALA A 241 12.44 23.40 3.95
CA ALA A 241 12.37 22.36 4.97
C ALA A 241 11.25 21.35 4.69
N MET A 242 10.05 21.82 4.29
CA MET A 242 8.93 20.95 3.94
C MET A 242 9.21 20.11 2.70
N TYR A 243 9.84 20.71 1.67
CA TYR A 243 10.18 19.98 0.45
C TYR A 243 11.20 18.87 0.72
N LEU A 244 12.22 19.13 1.55
CA LEU A 244 13.21 18.12 1.97
C LEU A 244 12.59 16.92 2.69
N GLN A 245 11.42 17.07 3.31
CA GLN A 245 10.73 15.95 3.94
C GLN A 245 9.97 15.07 2.95
N ILE A 246 9.67 15.54 1.74
CA ILE A 246 8.89 14.77 0.75
C ILE A 246 9.51 13.39 0.50
N PRO A 247 10.81 13.27 0.11
CA PRO A 247 11.39 11.96 -0.16
C PRO A 247 11.39 11.02 1.04
N TRP A 248 11.57 11.58 2.25
CA TRP A 248 11.55 10.82 3.49
C TRP A 248 10.17 10.25 3.79
N VAL A 249 9.11 11.02 3.57
CA VAL A 249 7.73 10.54 3.76
C VAL A 249 7.39 9.47 2.74
N PHE A 250 7.78 9.64 1.47
CA PHE A 250 7.65 8.61 0.45
C PHE A 250 8.35 7.29 0.83
N ASP A 251 9.58 7.39 1.33
CA ASP A 251 10.32 6.22 1.79
C ASP A 251 9.66 5.59 3.00
N LEU A 252 9.25 6.39 3.99
CA LEU A 252 8.55 5.90 5.17
C LEU A 252 7.30 5.11 4.78
N GLN A 253 6.45 5.64 3.90
CA GLN A 253 5.23 4.96 3.42
C GLN A 253 5.53 3.60 2.78
N ARG A 254 6.64 3.49 2.03
CA ARG A 254 7.01 2.24 1.34
C ARG A 254 7.75 1.25 2.23
N PHE A 255 8.55 1.73 3.18
CA PHE A 255 9.33 0.88 4.07
C PHE A 255 8.52 0.38 5.27
N ILE A 256 7.56 1.15 5.77
CA ILE A 256 6.86 0.83 7.01
C ILE A 256 6.15 -0.52 6.93
N ARG A 257 5.52 -0.85 5.80
CA ARG A 257 4.86 -2.14 5.58
C ARG A 257 5.84 -3.32 5.62
N PRO A 258 6.87 -3.44 4.75
CA PRO A 258 7.86 -4.50 4.85
C PRO A 258 8.51 -4.59 6.23
N PHE A 259 8.86 -3.45 6.82
CA PHE A 259 9.53 -3.40 8.11
C PHE A 259 8.65 -3.94 9.23
N MET A 260 7.39 -3.51 9.28
CA MET A 260 6.42 -4.00 10.25
C MET A 260 6.07 -5.47 10.00
N LEU A 261 5.94 -5.91 8.75
CA LEU A 261 5.73 -7.32 8.42
C LEU A 261 6.91 -8.19 8.89
N LEU A 262 8.15 -7.71 8.71
CA LEU A 262 9.35 -8.36 9.24
C LEU A 262 9.30 -8.39 10.78
N PHE A 263 8.93 -7.29 11.44
CA PHE A 263 8.85 -7.25 12.90
C PHE A 263 7.73 -8.11 13.49
N MET A 264 6.67 -8.38 12.74
CA MET A 264 5.49 -9.09 13.24
C MET A 264 5.45 -10.58 12.83
N SER A 265 6.04 -10.92 11.69
CA SER A 265 6.04 -12.29 11.18
C SER A 265 7.36 -13.00 11.49
N LYS A 266 7.30 -13.96 12.42
CA LYS A 266 8.45 -14.83 12.71
C LYS A 266 8.93 -15.57 11.45
N SER A 267 8.02 -16.06 10.61
CA SER A 267 8.41 -16.77 9.39
C SER A 267 9.15 -15.88 8.39
N MET A 268 8.75 -14.61 8.26
CA MET A 268 9.48 -13.66 7.42
C MET A 268 10.84 -13.31 8.00
N ARG A 269 10.96 -13.16 9.32
CA ARG A 269 12.28 -12.99 9.97
C ARG A 269 13.17 -14.18 9.73
N ASP A 270 12.67 -15.39 9.97
CA ASP A 270 13.45 -16.61 9.81
C ASP A 270 13.90 -16.78 8.35
N ALA A 271 13.03 -16.48 7.37
CA ALA A 271 13.37 -16.50 5.95
C ALA A 271 14.40 -15.41 5.58
N PHE A 272 14.22 -14.19 6.06
CA PHE A 272 15.15 -13.07 5.84
C PHE A 272 16.52 -13.36 6.45
N LEU A 273 16.57 -13.80 7.70
CA LEU A 273 17.79 -14.20 8.38
C LEU A 273 18.46 -15.39 7.69
N SER A 274 17.71 -16.38 7.19
CA SER A 274 18.32 -17.47 6.42
C SER A 274 18.91 -17.02 5.08
N THR A 275 18.38 -15.93 4.51
CA THR A 275 18.90 -15.35 3.26
C THR A 275 20.19 -14.57 3.53
N ILE A 276 20.26 -13.83 4.64
CA ILE A 276 21.44 -13.05 5.04
C ILE A 276 22.55 -13.96 5.59
N TYR A 277 22.20 -14.74 6.61
CA TYR A 277 23.10 -15.67 7.27
C TYR A 277 23.07 -16.99 6.55
N TYR A 278 23.43 -17.00 5.26
CA TYR A 278 23.50 -18.20 4.44
C TYR A 278 24.56 -19.17 5.01
N HIS A 279 24.23 -19.80 6.13
CA HIS A 279 24.90 -20.98 6.62
C HIS A 279 24.38 -22.09 5.72
N PRO A 280 25.21 -22.69 4.85
CA PRO A 280 24.82 -23.91 4.18
C PRO A 280 24.50 -24.90 5.29
N LYS A 281 23.21 -25.10 5.57
CA LYS A 281 22.80 -26.19 6.46
C LYS A 281 23.32 -27.46 5.80
N PRO A 282 24.12 -28.29 6.48
CA PRO A 282 24.46 -29.59 5.96
C PRO A 282 23.15 -30.29 5.63
N THR A 283 23.05 -30.81 4.41
CA THR A 283 21.92 -31.47 3.79
C THR A 283 21.42 -32.62 4.67
N THR A 284 20.66 -32.27 5.69
CA THR A 284 19.82 -33.19 6.42
C THR A 284 18.46 -33.05 5.77
N SER A 285 18.10 -34.10 5.03
CA SER A 285 16.84 -34.27 4.32
C SER A 285 15.66 -34.11 5.28
N ILE A 286 15.21 -32.88 5.49
CA ILE A 286 13.96 -32.60 6.20
C ILE A 286 13.07 -31.82 5.24
N THR A 287 12.32 -32.60 4.48
CA THR A 287 11.13 -32.21 3.74
C THR A 287 10.06 -31.70 4.70
N THR A 288 10.09 -30.41 5.03
CA THR A 288 8.89 -29.70 5.46
C THR A 288 8.83 -28.37 4.74
N PRO A 289 7.94 -28.20 3.74
CA PRO A 289 7.78 -26.92 3.08
C PRO A 289 7.31 -25.88 4.11
N ALA A 290 7.91 -24.70 4.07
CA ALA A 290 7.40 -23.53 4.77
C ALA A 290 6.02 -23.20 4.17
N ILE A 291 4.97 -23.73 4.78
CA ILE A 291 3.62 -23.45 4.36
C ILE A 291 3.31 -22.02 4.82
N PHE A 292 3.39 -21.07 3.89
CA PHE A 292 2.57 -19.87 3.95
C PHE A 292 1.12 -20.36 3.85
N ILE A 293 0.52 -20.75 4.98
CA ILE A 293 -0.89 -21.11 5.00
C ILE A 293 -1.67 -19.81 4.82
N VAL A 294 -1.93 -19.43 3.57
CA VAL A 294 -3.11 -18.66 3.23
C VAL A 294 -4.29 -19.59 3.48
N SER A 295 -4.69 -19.65 4.76
CA SER A 295 -5.75 -20.51 5.29
C SER A 295 -7.13 -19.99 4.87
N SER A 296 -7.43 -19.92 3.57
CA SER A 296 -8.79 -19.55 3.12
C SER A 296 -9.50 -20.60 2.26
N GLU A 297 -8.82 -21.57 1.64
CA GLU A 297 -9.51 -22.49 0.70
C GLU A 297 -9.61 -23.96 1.15
N ALA A 298 -8.52 -24.59 1.60
CA ALA A 298 -8.52 -26.03 1.83
C ALA A 298 -9.20 -26.46 3.14
N SER A 299 -9.05 -25.67 4.20
CA SER A 299 -9.66 -25.94 5.52
C SER A 299 -11.17 -25.66 5.53
N PHE A 300 -11.61 -24.64 4.78
CA PHE A 300 -13.01 -24.22 4.73
C PHE A 300 -13.90 -25.18 3.92
N ARG A 301 -13.40 -25.75 2.81
CA ARG A 301 -14.14 -26.77 2.03
C ARG A 301 -14.37 -28.07 2.82
N LYS A 302 -13.51 -28.37 3.80
CA LYS A 302 -13.68 -29.54 4.68
C LYS A 302 -14.72 -29.28 5.78
N ALA A 303 -14.83 -28.04 6.27
CA ALA A 303 -15.88 -27.63 7.20
C ALA A 303 -17.25 -27.48 6.52
N SER A 304 -17.32 -26.96 5.28
CA SER A 304 -18.58 -26.78 4.56
C SER A 304 -19.26 -28.09 4.12
N LYS A 305 -18.53 -29.20 4.10
CA LYS A 305 -19.11 -30.55 3.89
C LYS A 305 -19.70 -31.15 5.16
N ILE A 306 -19.42 -30.58 6.34
CA ILE A 306 -19.88 -31.10 7.63
C ILE A 306 -21.16 -30.38 8.11
N SER A 307 -21.57 -29.27 7.49
CA SER A 307 -22.71 -28.47 7.95
C SER A 307 -23.78 -28.23 6.87
N ILE A 308 -24.48 -29.27 6.43
CA ILE A 308 -25.91 -29.21 6.07
C ILE A 308 -26.56 -30.55 6.44
N GLY A 309 -26.68 -30.78 7.76
CA GLY A 309 -27.66 -31.68 8.34
C GLY A 309 -28.75 -30.82 9.00
N LEU A 310 -29.49 -30.05 8.20
CA LEU A 310 -30.69 -29.37 8.68
C LEU A 310 -31.80 -30.42 8.73
N SER A 311 -32.09 -30.93 9.92
CA SER A 311 -33.30 -31.70 10.17
C SER A 311 -34.52 -30.78 9.99
N PRO A 312 -35.53 -31.17 9.19
CA PRO A 312 -36.75 -30.41 9.09
C PRO A 312 -37.55 -30.55 10.39
N ILE A 313 -37.71 -29.43 11.10
CA ILE A 313 -38.67 -29.32 12.21
C ILE A 313 -40.06 -29.23 11.57
N TYR A 314 -40.77 -30.35 11.53
CA TYR A 314 -42.21 -30.37 11.28
C TYR A 314 -42.92 -29.84 12.53
N HIS A 315 -43.61 -28.71 12.39
CA HIS A 315 -44.60 -28.28 13.37
C HIS A 315 -45.95 -28.92 13.04
N SER A 316 -46.45 -29.73 13.97
CA SER A 316 -47.86 -30.01 14.21
C SER A 316 -48.45 -28.93 15.11
#